data_AF-A0A5C5RT50-F1
#
_entry.id   AF-A0A5C5RT50-F1
#
_cell.length_a   1.000
_cell.length_b   1.000
_cell.length_c   1.000
_cell.angle_alpha   90.00
_cell.angle_beta   90.00
_cell.angle_gamma   90.00
#
_symmetry.space_group_name_H-M   'P 1'
#
loop_
_entity.id
_entity.type
_entity.pdbx_description
1 polymer ?
#
loop_
_entity_poly.entity_id
_entity_poly.type
_entity_poly.pdbx_seq_one_letter_code
_entity_poly.pdbx_strand_id
1 'polypeptide(L)'
;MSYVRGFLPWIVLAAASSTVGWQWGAVSALAVTVGLLVQDRRARRAVGALELGGAVFFIALAMLAFAAPHSPFEAYDGALSSAWLAVIAGIGLATGRPFTMAIARRSVDEETAQHPMFLHVNMVITGVWAASFAGTALLGAACVAMSEPEPVRIAVQALGFALPAVFTRAYVARIDERRALLAAA
;
A
#
# COMPACT_ATOMS: atom_id res chain seq x y z
N MET A 1 -4.22 -7.34 -12.92
CA MET A 1 -5.08 -7.28 -11.71
C MET A 1 -4.71 -6.06 -10.90
N SER A 2 -5.69 -5.26 -10.48
CA SER A 2 -5.49 -3.89 -9.98
C SER A 2 -4.73 -3.83 -8.66
N TYR A 3 -3.82 -2.85 -8.52
CA TYR A 3 -3.19 -2.42 -7.25
C TYR A 3 -4.18 -2.34 -6.09
N VAL A 4 -5.45 -2.07 -6.39
CA VAL A 4 -6.57 -2.07 -5.45
C VAL A 4 -6.64 -3.34 -4.61
N ARG A 5 -6.34 -4.54 -5.13
CA ARG A 5 -6.39 -5.78 -4.33
C ARG A 5 -5.36 -5.77 -3.20
N GLY A 6 -4.13 -5.33 -3.48
CA GLY A 6 -3.06 -5.25 -2.48
C GLY A 6 -3.34 -4.19 -1.41
N PHE A 7 -3.98 -3.09 -1.82
CA PHE A 7 -4.34 -2.00 -0.90
C PHE A 7 -5.71 -2.17 -0.25
N LEU A 8 -6.50 -3.20 -0.62
CA LEU A 8 -7.86 -3.39 -0.13
C LEU A 8 -7.97 -3.40 1.41
N PRO A 9 -7.12 -4.12 2.17
CA PRO A 9 -7.17 -4.07 3.63
C PRO A 9 -6.99 -2.66 4.21
N TRP A 10 -6.12 -1.85 3.58
CA TRP A 10 -5.84 -0.48 4.00
C TRP A 10 -7.01 0.47 3.71
N ILE A 11 -7.68 0.27 2.58
CA ILE A 11 -8.91 1.00 2.25
C ILE A 11 -10.02 0.64 3.24
N VAL A 12 -10.14 -0.65 3.58
CA VAL A 12 -11.11 -1.13 4.56
C VAL A 12 -10.83 -0.54 5.95
N LEU A 13 -9.56 -0.48 6.38
CA LEU A 13 -9.18 0.20 7.61
C LEU A 13 -9.66 1.65 7.59
N ALA A 14 -9.30 2.43 6.56
CA ALA A 14 -9.64 3.84 6.47
C ALA A 14 -11.16 4.09 6.52
N ALA A 15 -11.96 3.27 5.83
CA ALA A 15 -13.41 3.40 5.79
C ALA A 15 -14.10 2.92 7.08
N ALA A 16 -13.60 1.83 7.69
CA ALA A 16 -14.21 1.27 8.89
C ALA A 16 -13.79 2.04 10.16
N SER A 17 -12.56 2.57 10.22
CA SER A 17 -12.12 3.44 11.33
C SER A 17 -13.04 4.65 11.50
N SER A 18 -13.46 5.29 10.41
CA SER A 18 -14.32 6.48 10.46
C SER A 18 -15.81 6.20 10.71
N THR A 19 -16.27 4.97 10.46
CA THR A 19 -17.71 4.62 10.55
C THR A 19 -18.07 3.81 11.77
N VAL A 20 -17.22 2.87 12.17
CA VAL A 20 -17.47 1.92 13.28
C VAL A 20 -16.38 1.94 14.35
N GLY A 21 -15.39 2.82 14.22
CA GLY A 21 -14.29 3.01 15.16
C GLY A 21 -13.03 2.21 14.79
N TRP A 22 -11.86 2.73 15.20
CA TRP A 22 -10.55 2.18 14.83
C TRP A 22 -10.30 0.73 15.29
N GLN A 23 -10.93 0.29 16.38
CA GLN A 23 -10.89 -1.10 16.85
C GLN A 23 -11.45 -2.06 15.79
N TRP A 24 -12.69 -1.80 15.37
CA TRP A 24 -13.38 -2.62 14.38
C TRP A 24 -12.83 -2.40 12.98
N GLY A 25 -12.28 -1.21 12.70
CA GLY A 25 -11.51 -0.95 11.50
C GLY A 25 -10.29 -1.86 11.36
N ALA A 26 -9.47 -1.96 12.41
CA ALA A 26 -8.30 -2.83 12.44
C ALA A 26 -8.68 -4.33 12.31
N VAL A 27 -9.74 -4.78 12.99
CA VAL A 27 -10.22 -6.17 12.87
C VAL A 27 -10.74 -6.46 11.46
N SER A 28 -11.49 -5.53 10.86
CA SER A 28 -12.01 -5.68 9.50
C SER A 28 -10.89 -5.76 8.47
N ALA A 29 -9.88 -4.89 8.58
CA ALA A 29 -8.69 -4.93 7.74
C ALA A 29 -7.89 -6.22 7.90
N LEU A 30 -7.76 -6.72 9.14
CA LEU A 30 -7.12 -8.00 9.43
C LEU A 30 -7.90 -9.16 8.81
N ALA A 31 -9.22 -9.19 8.94
CA ALA A 31 -10.08 -10.22 8.34
C ALA A 31 -9.94 -10.26 6.82
N VAL A 32 -9.91 -9.09 6.16
CA VAL A 32 -9.69 -8.98 4.71
C VAL A 32 -8.29 -9.47 4.35
N THR A 33 -7.27 -9.12 5.12
CA THR A 33 -5.89 -9.59 4.91
C THR A 33 -5.80 -11.12 5.00
N VAL A 34 -6.41 -11.73 6.02
CA VAL A 34 -6.45 -13.18 6.19
C VAL A 34 -7.20 -13.83 5.02
N GLY A 35 -8.34 -13.27 4.60
CA GLY A 35 -9.09 -13.75 3.44
C GLY A 35 -8.26 -13.75 2.15
N LEU A 36 -7.51 -12.67 1.90
CA LEU A 36 -6.61 -12.57 0.75
C LEU A 36 -5.45 -13.58 0.83
N LEU A 37 -4.86 -13.76 2.01
CA LEU A 37 -3.81 -14.75 2.24
C LEU A 37 -4.31 -16.19 2.01
N VAL A 38 -5.52 -16.53 2.48
CA VAL A 38 -6.14 -17.84 2.23
C VAL A 38 -6.39 -18.05 0.75
N GLN A 39 -6.90 -17.04 0.04
CA GLN A 39 -7.09 -17.12 -1.42
C GLN A 39 -5.76 -17.32 -2.16
N ASP A 40 -4.72 -16.58 -1.80
CA ASP A 40 -3.42 -16.67 -2.44
C ASP A 40 -2.74 -18.03 -2.15
N ARG A 41 -2.88 -18.55 -0.92
CA ARG A 41 -2.48 -19.93 -0.56
C ARG A 41 -3.20 -20.99 -1.40
N ARG A 42 -4.53 -20.89 -1.54
CA ARG A 42 -5.33 -21.82 -2.37
C ARG A 42 -4.94 -21.75 -3.85
N ALA A 43 -4.56 -20.57 -4.32
CA ALA A 43 -4.11 -20.34 -5.69
C ALA A 43 -2.60 -20.64 -5.91
N ARG A 44 -1.89 -21.15 -4.90
CA ARG A 44 -0.42 -21.35 -4.91
C ARG A 44 0.37 -20.11 -5.35
N ARG A 45 -0.12 -18.93 -4.98
CA ARG A 45 0.55 -17.65 -5.27
C ARG A 45 1.54 -17.32 -4.17
N ALA A 46 2.65 -16.70 -4.57
CA ALA A 46 3.59 -16.14 -3.61
C ALA A 46 2.92 -15.01 -2.81
N VAL A 47 3.19 -15.00 -1.51
CA VAL A 47 2.77 -13.95 -0.58
C VAL A 47 3.75 -12.79 -0.69
N GLY A 48 3.25 -11.58 -0.90
CA GLY A 48 4.06 -10.37 -1.00
C GLY A 48 4.36 -9.73 0.34
N ALA A 49 5.28 -8.76 0.31
CA ALA A 49 5.65 -7.97 1.49
C ALA A 49 4.47 -7.14 2.03
N LEU A 50 3.54 -6.73 1.16
CA LEU A 50 2.39 -5.91 1.54
C LEU A 50 1.37 -6.72 2.35
N GLU A 51 1.14 -7.99 2.01
CA GLU A 51 0.22 -8.87 2.73
C GLU A 51 0.78 -9.26 4.10
N LEU A 52 2.07 -9.64 4.18
CA LEU A 52 2.72 -9.99 5.45
C LEU A 52 2.88 -8.76 6.35
N GLY A 53 3.40 -7.66 5.79
CA GLY A 53 3.58 -6.41 6.52
C GLY A 53 2.24 -5.81 6.96
N GLY A 54 1.20 -5.90 6.13
CA GLY A 54 -0.15 -5.50 6.48
C GLY A 54 -0.71 -6.33 7.64
N ALA A 55 -0.59 -7.66 7.59
CA ALA A 55 -1.05 -8.53 8.68
C ALA A 55 -0.41 -8.15 10.03
N VAL A 56 0.91 -7.93 10.05
CA VAL A 56 1.64 -7.48 11.26
C VAL A 56 1.09 -6.15 11.76
N PHE A 57 0.90 -5.18 10.88
CA PHE A 57 0.36 -3.87 11.24
C PHE A 57 -1.05 -3.95 11.80
N PHE A 58 -1.98 -4.65 11.13
CA PHE A 58 -3.36 -4.73 11.58
C PHE A 58 -3.50 -5.50 12.90
N ILE A 59 -2.67 -6.52 13.13
CA ILE A 59 -2.61 -7.20 14.43
C ILE A 59 -2.13 -6.21 15.51
N ALA A 60 -1.03 -5.50 15.27
CA ALA A 60 -0.50 -4.52 16.22
C ALA A 60 -1.50 -3.38 16.51
N LEU A 61 -2.13 -2.84 15.47
CA LEU A 61 -3.12 -1.78 15.57
C LEU A 61 -4.37 -2.26 16.32
N ALA A 62 -4.87 -3.47 16.04
CA ALA A 62 -5.99 -4.04 16.76
C ALA A 62 -5.66 -4.23 18.24
N MET A 63 -4.49 -4.80 18.57
CA MET A 63 -4.05 -4.94 19.96
C MET A 63 -3.99 -3.59 20.67
N LEU A 64 -3.42 -2.56 20.02
CA LEU A 64 -3.37 -1.21 20.57
C LEU A 64 -4.77 -0.62 20.79
N ALA A 65 -5.65 -0.71 19.79
CA ALA A 65 -6.98 -0.13 19.83
C ALA A 65 -7.87 -0.81 20.89
N PHE A 66 -7.72 -2.11 21.14
CA PHE A 66 -8.45 -2.79 22.22
C PHE A 66 -7.83 -2.54 23.60
N ALA A 67 -6.51 -2.46 23.70
CA ALA A 67 -5.82 -2.22 24.97
C ALA A 67 -5.98 -0.78 25.47
N ALA A 68 -6.03 0.20 24.56
CA ALA A 68 -6.16 1.61 24.88
C ALA A 68 -7.16 2.31 23.94
N PRO A 69 -8.47 2.07 24.08
CA PRO A 69 -9.49 2.53 23.13
C PRO A 69 -9.57 4.05 22.93
N HIS A 70 -9.23 4.82 23.97
CA HIS A 70 -9.26 6.28 23.98
C HIS A 70 -7.85 6.90 23.86
N SER A 71 -6.90 6.15 23.29
CA SER A 71 -5.56 6.64 23.09
C SER A 71 -5.54 7.80 22.09
N PRO A 72 -4.68 8.81 22.26
CA PRO A 72 -4.48 9.84 21.24
C PRO A 72 -4.03 9.26 19.89
N PHE A 73 -3.48 8.04 19.87
CA PHE A 73 -3.11 7.36 18.62
C PHE A 73 -4.29 7.07 17.69
N GLU A 74 -5.53 7.06 18.18
CA GLU A 74 -6.72 6.91 17.34
C GLU A 74 -6.76 7.96 16.22
N ALA A 75 -6.43 9.22 16.54
CA ALA A 75 -6.41 10.29 15.56
C ALA A 75 -5.27 10.14 14.53
N TYR A 76 -4.23 9.35 14.84
CA TYR A 76 -3.05 9.15 13.99
C TYR A 76 -3.09 7.86 13.17
N ASP A 77 -4.19 7.10 13.19
CA ASP A 77 -4.29 5.78 12.52
C ASP A 77 -3.92 5.82 11.03
N GLY A 78 -4.36 6.83 10.27
CA GLY A 78 -3.99 7.03 8.87
C GLY A 78 -2.52 7.42 8.67
N ALA A 79 -1.99 8.27 9.55
CA ALA A 79 -0.57 8.64 9.53
C ALA A 79 0.33 7.45 9.86
N LEU A 80 -0.03 6.64 10.86
CA LEU A 80 0.64 5.41 11.24
C LEU A 80 0.58 4.37 10.11
N SER A 81 -0.57 4.24 9.46
CA SER A 81 -0.73 3.35 8.29
C SER A 81 0.20 3.75 7.15
N SER A 82 0.26 5.04 6.84
CA SER A 82 1.14 5.58 5.80
C SER A 82 2.62 5.41 6.16
N ALA A 83 2.98 5.66 7.43
CA ALA A 83 4.34 5.43 7.91
C ALA A 83 4.75 3.96 7.78
N TRP A 84 3.87 3.03 8.14
CA TRP A 84 4.15 1.60 8.01
C TRP A 84 4.28 1.16 6.55
N LEU A 85 3.41 1.66 5.68
CA LEU A 85 3.53 1.43 4.23
C LEU A 85 4.84 1.96 3.66
N ALA A 86 5.31 3.13 4.12
CA ALA A 86 6.61 3.66 3.76
C ALA A 86 7.75 2.74 4.23
N VAL A 87 7.65 2.16 5.44
CA VAL A 87 8.61 1.18 5.95
C VAL A 87 8.63 -0.09 5.10
N ILE A 88 7.47 -0.66 4.77
CA ILE A 88 7.39 -1.84 3.88
C ILE A 88 8.06 -1.54 2.54
N ALA A 89 7.70 -0.40 1.93
CA ALA A 89 8.25 0.00 0.64
C ALA A 89 9.77 0.25 0.73
N GLY A 90 10.23 0.92 1.77
CA GLY A 90 11.65 1.19 2.04
C GLY A 90 12.47 -0.08 2.24
N ILE A 91 11.97 -1.04 3.03
CA ILE A 91 12.61 -2.36 3.19
C ILE A 91 12.68 -3.09 1.85
N GLY A 92 11.60 -3.04 1.05
CA GLY A 92 11.58 -3.62 -0.30
C GLY A 92 12.64 -3.02 -1.21
N LEU A 93 12.82 -1.69 -1.18
CA LEU A 93 13.88 -1.00 -1.94
C LEU A 93 15.28 -1.41 -1.44
N ALA A 94 15.51 -1.37 -0.13
CA ALA A 94 16.80 -1.69 0.47
C ALA A 94 17.24 -3.14 0.22
N THR A 95 16.28 -4.07 0.16
CA THR A 95 16.54 -5.50 -0.09
C THR A 95 16.49 -5.89 -1.57
N GLY A 96 16.23 -4.94 -2.48
CA GLY A 96 16.06 -5.22 -3.91
C GLY A 96 14.83 -6.08 -4.23
N ARG A 97 13.83 -6.10 -3.35
CA ARG A 97 12.58 -6.87 -3.45
C ARG A 97 11.37 -5.93 -3.34
N PRO A 98 11.15 -5.03 -4.33
CA PRO A 98 10.08 -4.05 -4.29
C PRO A 98 8.71 -4.72 -4.18
N PHE A 99 7.82 -4.20 -3.32
CA PHE A 99 6.50 -4.81 -3.09
C PHE A 99 5.64 -4.84 -4.37
N THR A 100 5.86 -3.89 -5.28
CA THR A 100 5.15 -3.80 -6.56
C THR A 100 5.47 -4.99 -7.47
N MET A 101 6.63 -5.62 -7.30
CA MET A 101 7.07 -6.75 -8.14
C MET A 101 6.10 -7.93 -8.02
N ALA A 102 5.64 -8.27 -6.82
CA ALA A 102 4.68 -9.34 -6.58
C ALA A 102 3.32 -9.07 -7.25
N ILE A 103 2.94 -7.80 -7.38
CA ILE A 103 1.71 -7.35 -8.05
C ILE A 103 1.89 -7.39 -9.56
N ALA A 104 2.99 -6.82 -10.05
CA ALA A 104 3.30 -6.71 -11.47
C ALA A 104 3.48 -8.09 -12.13
N ARG A 105 4.13 -9.04 -11.45
CA ARG A 105 4.38 -10.40 -11.96
C ARG A 105 3.10 -11.20 -12.22
N ARG A 106 1.96 -10.78 -11.65
CA ARG A 106 0.63 -11.37 -11.92
C ARG A 106 0.01 -10.86 -13.23
N SER A 107 0.59 -9.85 -13.85
CA SER A 107 0.03 -9.16 -15.03
C SER A 107 0.93 -9.23 -16.25
N VAL A 108 2.10 -9.87 -16.14
CA VAL A 108 3.07 -10.06 -17.23
C VAL A 108 3.42 -11.55 -17.35
N ASP A 109 3.91 -11.95 -18.52
CA ASP A 109 4.45 -13.29 -18.76
C ASP A 109 5.81 -13.49 -18.07
N GLU A 110 6.28 -14.74 -18.01
CA GLU A 110 7.52 -15.10 -17.30
C GLU A 110 8.78 -14.57 -18.02
N GLU A 111 8.77 -14.43 -19.35
CA GLU A 111 9.90 -13.85 -20.09
C GLU A 111 10.06 -12.37 -19.73
N THR A 112 8.96 -11.61 -19.73
CA THR A 112 8.93 -10.22 -19.26
C THR A 112 9.34 -10.13 -17.78
N ALA A 113 8.89 -11.06 -16.92
CA ALA A 113 9.22 -11.05 -15.49
C ALA A 113 10.70 -11.31 -15.18
N GLN A 114 11.42 -12.03 -16.05
CA GLN A 114 12.84 -12.35 -15.90
C GLN A 114 13.76 -11.25 -16.48
N HIS A 115 13.23 -10.32 -17.26
CA HIS A 115 14.02 -9.27 -17.88
C HIS A 115 14.56 -8.27 -16.82
N PRO A 116 15.84 -7.84 -16.88
CA PRO A 116 16.42 -6.92 -15.88
C PRO A 116 15.66 -5.60 -15.71
N MET A 117 15.07 -5.09 -16.80
CA MET A 117 14.22 -3.89 -16.75
C MET A 117 12.98 -4.06 -15.88
N PHE A 118 12.46 -5.28 -15.72
CA PHE A 118 11.30 -5.53 -14.87
C PHE A 118 11.59 -5.18 -13.41
N LEU A 119 12.77 -5.57 -12.91
CA LEU A 119 13.19 -5.17 -11.56
C LEU A 119 13.38 -3.66 -11.47
N HIS A 120 14.05 -3.04 -12.44
CA HIS A 120 14.29 -1.60 -12.45
C HIS A 120 12.98 -0.79 -12.40
N VAL A 121 12.01 -1.14 -13.25
CA VAL A 121 10.70 -0.48 -13.31
C VAL A 121 9.97 -0.60 -11.97
N ASN A 122 9.99 -1.79 -11.36
CA ASN A 122 9.37 -1.99 -10.05
C ASN A 122 10.09 -1.23 -8.92
N MET A 123 11.42 -1.09 -8.99
CA MET A 123 12.19 -0.26 -8.06
C MET A 123 11.79 1.22 -8.18
N VAL A 124 11.68 1.76 -9.40
CA VAL A 124 11.25 3.14 -9.63
C VAL A 124 9.83 3.37 -9.11
N ILE A 125 8.89 2.50 -9.48
CA ILE A 125 7.50 2.60 -9.03
C ILE A 125 7.44 2.51 -7.50
N THR A 126 8.12 1.54 -6.88
CA THR A 126 8.16 1.42 -5.42
C THR A 126 8.80 2.64 -4.75
N GLY A 127 9.80 3.27 -5.36
CA GLY A 127 10.40 4.51 -4.88
C GLY A 127 9.39 5.65 -4.80
N VAL A 128 8.56 5.82 -5.84
CA VAL A 128 7.50 6.83 -5.85
C VAL A 128 6.44 6.53 -4.79
N TRP A 129 6.05 5.27 -4.63
CA TRP A 129 5.14 4.85 -3.55
C TRP A 129 5.72 5.13 -2.17
N ALA A 130 7.00 4.78 -1.93
CA ALA A 130 7.67 5.02 -0.65
C ALA A 130 7.72 6.51 -0.29
N ALA A 131 8.08 7.37 -1.26
CA ALA A 131 8.10 8.82 -1.07
C ALA A 131 6.68 9.37 -0.79
N SER A 132 5.69 8.89 -1.53
CA SER A 132 4.28 9.29 -1.32
C SER A 132 3.81 8.91 0.07
N PHE A 133 4.05 7.67 0.50
CA PHE A 133 3.67 7.19 1.83
C PHE A 133 4.38 7.94 2.96
N ALA A 134 5.67 8.22 2.81
CA ALA A 134 6.42 9.01 3.78
C ALA A 134 5.87 10.45 3.88
N GLY A 135 5.60 11.09 2.74
CA GLY A 135 4.98 12.41 2.69
C GLY A 135 3.59 12.43 3.33
N THR A 136 2.75 11.45 3.01
CA THR A 136 1.39 11.32 3.58
C THR A 136 1.44 11.05 5.09
N ALA A 137 2.41 10.28 5.58
CA ALA A 137 2.59 10.06 7.01
C ALA A 137 2.90 11.38 7.74
N LEU A 138 3.82 12.17 7.22
CA LEU A 138 4.21 13.46 7.80
C LEU A 138 3.08 14.48 7.73
N LEU A 139 2.45 14.63 6.56
CA LEU A 139 1.33 15.55 6.36
C LEU A 139 0.12 15.15 7.19
N GLY A 140 -0.20 13.85 7.24
CA GLY A 140 -1.30 13.33 8.05
C GLY A 140 -1.08 13.58 9.54
N ALA A 141 0.14 13.34 10.05
CA ALA A 141 0.48 13.64 11.44
C ALA A 141 0.41 15.15 11.73
N ALA A 142 0.85 16.00 10.80
CA ALA A 142 0.76 17.45 10.92
C ALA A 142 -0.71 17.92 10.96
N CYS A 143 -1.58 17.39 10.09
CA CYS A 143 -3.01 17.69 10.10
C CYS A 143 -3.65 17.39 11.46
N VAL A 144 -3.31 16.24 12.07
CA VAL A 144 -3.81 15.89 13.40
C VAL A 144 -3.29 16.87 14.46
N ALA A 145 -1.99 17.17 14.44
CA ALA A 145 -1.37 18.10 15.39
C ALA A 145 -1.94 19.53 15.29
N MET A 146 -2.33 19.95 14.09
CA MET A 146 -2.92 21.26 13.81
C MET A 146 -4.46 21.27 13.97
N SER A 147 -5.06 20.15 14.38
CA SER A 147 -6.53 20.00 14.51
C SER A 147 -7.28 20.30 13.21
N GLU A 148 -6.69 19.95 12.07
CA GLU A 148 -7.32 20.07 10.76
C GLU A 148 -8.58 19.19 10.68
N PRO A 149 -9.64 19.66 9.98
CA PRO A 149 -10.90 18.94 9.92
C PRO A 149 -10.76 17.63 9.14
N GLU A 150 -11.63 16.67 9.45
CA GLU A 150 -11.59 15.31 8.88
C GLU A 150 -11.52 15.25 7.34
N PRO A 151 -12.24 16.10 6.57
CA PRO A 151 -12.14 16.09 5.12
C PRO A 151 -10.73 16.39 4.60
N VAL A 152 -9.96 17.25 5.29
CA VAL A 152 -8.57 17.56 4.92
C VAL A 152 -7.68 16.34 5.15
N ARG A 153 -7.85 15.65 6.28
CA ARG A 153 -7.13 14.42 6.61
C ARG A 153 -7.42 13.31 5.59
N ILE A 154 -8.69 13.13 5.22
CA ILE A 154 -9.11 12.20 4.17
C ILE A 154 -8.49 12.59 2.82
N ALA A 155 -8.49 13.87 2.45
CA ALA A 155 -7.91 14.34 1.20
C ALA A 155 -6.39 14.06 1.13
N VAL A 156 -5.65 14.33 2.21
CA VAL A 156 -4.21 14.02 2.31
C VAL A 156 -3.97 12.53 2.12
N GLN A 157 -4.77 11.68 2.78
CA GLN A 157 -4.68 10.24 2.67
C GLN A 157 -5.00 9.77 1.23
N ALA A 158 -6.10 10.26 0.64
CA ALA A 158 -6.54 9.89 -0.69
C ALA A 158 -5.52 10.30 -1.76
N LEU A 159 -4.97 11.51 -1.69
CA LEU A 159 -3.91 11.98 -2.59
C LEU A 159 -2.63 11.13 -2.46
N GLY A 160 -2.30 10.71 -1.23
CA GLY A 160 -1.19 9.81 -0.94
C GLY A 160 -1.23 8.48 -1.68
N PHE A 161 -2.42 7.97 -2.00
CA PHE A 161 -2.61 6.77 -2.82
C PHE A 161 -2.86 7.10 -4.30
N ALA A 162 -3.61 8.16 -4.60
CA ALA A 162 -4.01 8.51 -5.95
C ALA A 162 -2.83 8.94 -6.83
N LEU A 163 -1.94 9.81 -6.30
CA LEU A 163 -0.79 10.32 -7.04
C LEU A 163 0.17 9.19 -7.49
N PRO A 164 0.67 8.31 -6.61
CA PRO A 164 1.55 7.23 -7.04
C PRO A 164 0.82 6.20 -7.92
N ALA A 165 -0.49 5.98 -7.72
CA ALA A 165 -1.27 5.10 -8.59
C ALA A 165 -1.40 5.64 -10.02
N VAL A 166 -1.69 6.95 -10.18
CA VAL A 166 -1.73 7.62 -11.49
C VAL A 166 -0.34 7.61 -12.13
N PHE A 167 0.70 7.93 -11.37
CA PHE A 167 2.08 7.85 -11.85
C PHE A 167 2.39 6.44 -12.36
N THR A 168 2.07 5.41 -11.59
CA THR A 168 2.32 4.01 -11.93
C THR A 168 1.65 3.63 -13.25
N ARG A 169 0.38 3.98 -13.42
CA ARG A 169 -0.38 3.71 -14.67
C ARG A 169 0.24 4.42 -15.87
N ALA A 170 0.56 5.71 -15.72
CA ALA A 170 1.16 6.50 -16.79
C ALA A 170 2.58 6.04 -17.14
N TYR A 171 3.36 5.61 -16.14
CA TYR A 171 4.73 5.13 -16.34
C TYR A 171 4.76 3.78 -17.06
N VAL A 172 3.89 2.83 -16.67
CA VAL A 172 3.77 1.54 -17.34
C VAL A 172 3.31 1.72 -18.79
N ALA A 173 2.28 2.55 -19.05
CA ALA A 173 1.81 2.80 -20.42
C ALA A 173 2.93 3.33 -21.34
N ARG A 174 3.76 4.25 -20.85
CA ARG A 174 4.91 4.77 -21.61
C ARG A 174 5.97 3.72 -21.93
N ILE A 175 6.18 2.75 -21.03
CA ILE A 175 7.12 1.66 -21.26
C ILE A 175 6.60 0.71 -22.33
N ASP A 176 5.31 0.38 -22.27
CA ASP A 176 4.67 -0.50 -23.25
C ASP A 176 4.66 0.14 -24.66
N GLU A 177 4.36 1.43 -24.76
CA GLU A 177 4.46 2.20 -26.02
C GLU A 177 5.88 2.14 -26.62
N ARG A 178 6.91 2.38 -25.80
CA ARG A 178 8.31 2.31 -26.25
C ARG A 178 8.70 0.90 -26.70
N ARG A 179 8.24 -0.14 -26.01
CA ARG A 179 8.48 -1.54 -26.39
C ARG A 179 7.85 -1.85 -27.75
N ALA A 180 6.63 -1.38 -28.00
CA ALA A 180 5.93 -1.58 -29.27
C ALA A 180 6.65 -0.89 -30.44
N LEU A 181 7.14 0.34 -30.24
CA LEU A 181 7.90 1.08 -31.26
C LEU A 181 9.21 0.38 -31.63
N LEU A 182 9.94 -0.13 -30.64
CA LEU A 182 11.20 -0.84 -30.87
C LEU A 182 11.00 -2.20 -31.55
N ALA A 183 9.87 -2.86 -31.34
CA ALA A 183 9.53 -4.12 -32.02
C ALA A 183 9.09 -3.92 -33.48
N ALA A 184 8.70 -2.69 -33.86
CA ALA A 184 8.26 -2.33 -35.20
C ALA A 184 9.38 -1.74 -36.09
N ALA A 185 10.56 -1.46 -35.51
CA ALA A 185 11.74 -0.93 -36.20
C ALA A 185 12.71 -2.05 -36.57
#